data_AF-A0A9E1VT74-F1
#
_entry.id   AF-A0A9E1VT74-F1
#
_cell.length_a   1.000
_cell.length_b   1.000
_cell.length_c   1.000
_cell.angle_alpha   90.00
_cell.angle_beta   90.00
_cell.angle_gamma   90.00
#
_symmetry.space_group_name_H-M   'P 1'
#
loop_
_entity.id
_entity.type
_entity.pdbx_description
1 polymer ?
#
loop_
_entity_poly.entity_id
_entity_poly.type
_entity_poly.pdbx_seq_one_letter_code
_entity_poly.pdbx_strand_id
1 'polypeptide(L)'
;MGNYIKTSNSARRVALVVASVALCIHTAAMIMGPAPKSLLRDRLFPLVSWYMDALHMSNGWAFFAPMPLQYMSHFSYVVTTREGTQSVFSPEASMSRRQGTYLRYMNLFGRLFRNPEMYQAGIARHLCFRHQEVQPHSIRLRFDYQRVPTSEKYLDHDDAWETETLGPFFCTEEVVR
;
A
#
# COMPACT_ATOMS: atom_id res chain seq x y z
N MET A 1 -17.15 32.82 36.00
CA MET A 1 -15.85 33.01 36.70
C MET A 1 -14.88 31.96 36.17
N GLY A 2 -13.89 32.36 35.37
CA GLY A 2 -12.92 31.44 34.77
C GLY A 2 -11.64 31.37 35.61
N ASN A 3 -11.28 30.18 36.07
CA ASN A 3 -10.03 29.93 36.79
C ASN A 3 -8.84 29.98 35.83
N TYR A 4 -8.04 31.04 35.89
CA TYR A 4 -6.73 31.09 35.21
C TYR A 4 -5.70 30.33 36.05
N ILE A 5 -5.26 29.17 35.57
CA ILE A 5 -4.14 28.43 36.16
C ILE A 5 -2.86 29.20 35.87
N LYS A 6 -2.29 29.86 36.89
CA LYS A 6 -1.02 30.57 36.80
C LYS A 6 0.12 29.53 36.72
N THR A 7 0.52 29.17 35.51
CA THR A 7 1.63 28.24 35.30
C THR A 7 2.94 28.87 35.81
N SER A 8 3.67 28.12 36.64
CA SER A 8 4.97 28.57 37.16
C SER A 8 5.97 28.80 36.01
N ASN A 9 6.80 29.85 36.12
CA ASN A 9 7.88 30.14 35.17
C ASN A 9 8.83 28.94 34.96
N SER A 10 9.00 28.08 35.96
CA SER A 10 9.80 26.85 35.84
C SER A 10 9.14 25.83 34.91
N ALA A 11 7.83 25.61 35.03
CA ALA A 11 7.08 24.70 34.17
C ALA A 11 7.12 25.15 32.71
N ARG A 12 7.03 26.46 32.45
CA ARG A 12 7.17 27.03 31.10
C ARG A 12 8.57 26.79 30.52
N ARG A 13 9.62 26.98 31.30
CA ARG A 13 11.01 26.73 30.86
C ARG A 13 11.23 25.25 30.53
N VAL A 14 10.74 24.35 31.38
CA VAL A 14 10.81 22.91 31.13
C VAL A 14 10.06 22.54 29.84
N ALA A 15 8.84 23.04 29.65
CA ALA A 15 8.07 22.78 28.44
C ALA A 15 8.78 23.25 27.17
N LEU A 16 9.43 24.43 27.21
CA LEU A 16 10.22 24.95 26.08
C LEU A 16 11.43 24.06 25.78
N VAL A 17 12.15 23.59 26.80
CA VAL A 17 13.28 22.67 26.62
C VAL A 17 12.81 21.37 25.98
N VAL A 18 11.72 20.78 26.46
CA VAL A 18 11.15 19.55 25.90
C VAL A 18 10.73 19.76 24.44
N ALA A 19 10.06 20.88 24.14
CA ALA A 19 9.64 21.21 22.77
C ALA A 19 10.85 21.38 21.83
N SER A 20 11.91 22.07 22.28
CA SER A 20 13.14 22.22 21.49
C SER A 20 13.83 20.88 21.23
N VAL A 21 13.92 20.01 22.23
CA VAL A 21 14.49 18.66 22.07
C VAL A 21 13.66 17.84 21.08
N ALA A 22 12.34 17.85 21.21
CA ALA A 22 11.44 17.15 20.29
C ALA A 22 11.59 17.66 18.85
N LEU A 23 11.73 18.98 18.66
CA LEU A 23 11.97 19.59 17.36
C LEU A 23 13.31 19.12 16.78
N CYS A 24 14.39 19.11 17.56
CA CYS A 24 15.69 18.61 17.10
C CYS A 24 15.62 17.15 16.66
N ILE A 25 14.95 16.28 17.43
CA ILE A 25 14.75 14.87 17.07
C ILE A 25 13.95 14.75 15.77
N HIS A 26 12.88 15.54 15.64
CA HIS A 26 12.05 15.55 14.44
C HIS A 26 12.83 15.98 13.20
N THR A 27 13.57 17.08 13.28
CA THR A 27 14.42 17.57 12.18
C THR A 27 15.51 16.55 11.82
N ALA A 28 16.14 15.92 12.81
CA ALA A 28 17.13 14.88 12.56
C ALA A 28 16.51 13.69 11.82
N ALA A 29 15.31 13.24 12.22
CA ALA A 29 14.56 12.19 11.54
C ALA A 29 14.21 12.56 10.09
N MET A 30 13.80 13.82 9.85
CA MET A 30 13.50 14.35 8.52
C MET A 30 14.71 14.38 7.57
N ILE A 31 15.91 14.63 8.10
CA ILE A 31 17.15 14.63 7.32
C ILE A 31 17.63 13.19 7.06
N MET A 32 17.55 12.31 8.06
CA MET A 32 18.03 10.93 7.96
C MET A 32 17.13 10.04 7.11
N GLY A 33 15.84 10.35 7.05
CA GLY A 33 14.87 9.64 6.24
C GLY A 33 15.35 9.44 4.80
N PRO A 34 15.42 10.50 3.99
CA PRO A 34 15.70 10.41 2.56
C PRO A 34 17.16 10.15 2.18
N ALA A 35 18.05 9.84 3.13
CA ALA A 35 19.49 9.65 2.89
C ALA A 35 19.93 8.17 3.03
N PRO A 36 19.49 7.26 2.14
CA PRO A 36 19.91 5.86 2.17
C PRO A 36 21.43 5.75 1.93
N LYS A 37 22.08 4.79 2.59
CA LYS A 37 23.52 4.49 2.48
C LYS A 37 24.48 5.63 2.89
N SER A 38 24.01 6.60 3.69
CA SER A 38 24.88 7.65 4.23
C SER A 38 25.52 7.23 5.56
N LEU A 39 26.78 7.61 5.78
CA LEU A 39 27.48 7.42 7.07
C LEU A 39 26.68 8.00 8.26
N LEU A 40 25.92 9.07 8.00
CA LEU A 40 25.06 9.72 8.97
C LEU A 40 23.92 8.79 9.40
N ARG A 41 23.23 8.16 8.44
CA ARG A 41 22.17 7.19 8.71
C ARG A 41 22.72 6.00 9.48
N ASP A 42 23.82 5.39 9.05
CA ASP A 42 24.34 4.17 9.68
C ASP A 42 24.72 4.36 11.16
N ARG A 43 25.17 5.57 11.53
CA ARG A 43 25.57 5.87 12.92
C ARG A 43 24.44 6.43 13.78
N LEU A 44 23.57 7.27 13.23
CA LEU A 44 22.56 8.01 14.01
C LEU A 44 21.17 7.40 13.95
N PHE A 45 20.86 6.58 12.94
CA PHE A 45 19.55 5.94 12.81
C PHE A 45 19.15 5.11 14.05
N PRO A 46 20.05 4.35 14.72
CA PRO A 46 19.69 3.62 15.93
C PRO A 46 19.22 4.51 17.10
N LEU A 47 19.63 5.78 17.13
CA LEU A 47 19.25 6.73 18.20
C LEU A 47 17.85 7.30 18.01
N VAL A 48 17.36 7.33 16.77
CA VAL A 48 16.06 7.90 16.41
C VAL A 48 15.07 6.87 15.86
N SER A 49 15.48 5.61 15.73
CA SER A 49 14.68 4.54 15.12
C SER A 49 13.32 4.39 15.80
N TRP A 50 13.28 4.40 17.14
CA TRP A 50 12.04 4.36 17.93
C TRP A 50 11.05 5.49 17.56
N TYR A 51 11.57 6.70 17.30
CA TYR A 51 10.77 7.86 16.94
C TYR A 51 10.27 7.75 15.49
N MET A 52 11.13 7.28 14.60
CA MET A 52 10.78 7.01 13.21
C MET A 52 9.75 5.88 13.09
N ASP A 53 9.87 4.81 13.88
CA ASP A 53 8.91 3.71 13.95
C ASP A 53 7.56 4.18 14.49
N ALA A 54 7.56 4.98 15.57
CA ALA A 54 6.33 5.55 16.14
C ALA A 54 5.55 6.38 15.11
N LEU A 55 6.26 7.09 14.22
CA LEU A 55 5.67 7.87 13.14
C LEU A 55 5.52 7.11 11.82
N HIS A 56 5.83 5.81 11.78
CA HIS A 56 5.80 4.96 10.58
C HIS A 56 6.69 5.48 9.42
N MET A 57 7.78 6.17 9.76
CA MET A 57 8.75 6.77 8.84
C MET A 57 9.96 5.86 8.57
N SER A 58 10.09 4.71 9.23
CA SER A 58 11.17 3.73 9.00
C SER A 58 10.99 2.87 7.74
N ASN A 59 10.13 3.30 6.82
CA ASN A 59 9.89 2.61 5.56
C ASN A 59 10.97 2.94 4.50
N GLY A 60 11.06 2.15 3.43
CA GLY A 60 12.06 2.34 2.37
C GLY A 60 12.02 3.70 1.65
N TRP A 61 10.93 4.44 1.81
CA TRP A 61 10.70 5.78 1.23
C TRP A 61 10.96 6.92 2.21
N ALA A 62 11.07 6.59 3.50
CA ALA A 62 11.65 7.32 4.62
C ALA A 62 11.27 8.81 4.82
N PHE A 63 10.35 9.35 4.03
CA PHE A 63 9.59 10.59 4.23
C PHE A 63 8.63 10.88 3.04
N PHE A 64 8.93 10.36 1.84
CA PHE A 64 8.30 10.84 0.61
C PHE A 64 6.95 10.22 0.23
N ALA A 65 6.53 9.16 0.90
CA ALA A 65 5.14 8.72 0.90
C ALA A 65 4.97 7.71 2.04
N PRO A 66 3.81 7.64 2.73
CA PRO A 66 3.40 6.37 3.30
C PRO A 66 3.50 5.38 2.14
N MET A 67 4.33 4.32 2.25
CA MET A 67 4.46 3.29 1.21
C MET A 67 3.08 3.09 0.62
N PRO A 68 2.79 3.56 -0.61
CA PRO A 68 1.43 3.57 -1.10
C PRO A 68 1.07 2.11 -1.35
N LEU A 69 0.56 1.47 -0.31
CA LEU A 69 0.19 0.06 -0.25
C LEU A 69 1.26 -0.92 -0.76
N GLN A 70 2.57 -0.68 -0.61
CA GLN A 70 3.65 -1.57 -1.12
C GLN A 70 3.60 -1.90 -2.62
N TYR A 71 2.53 -1.54 -3.32
CA TYR A 71 2.24 -1.75 -4.71
C TYR A 71 1.15 -0.72 -5.01
N MET A 72 1.51 0.43 -5.62
CA MET A 72 0.52 1.15 -6.44
C MET A 72 0.14 0.15 -7.50
N SER A 73 -0.90 -0.62 -7.23
CA SER A 73 -1.21 -1.78 -8.01
C SER A 73 -2.68 -1.84 -8.30
N HIS A 74 -2.95 -1.90 -9.59
CA HIS A 74 -4.27 -1.92 -10.15
C HIS A 74 -4.65 -3.38 -10.31
N PHE A 75 -5.71 -3.78 -9.60
CA PHE A 75 -6.32 -5.08 -9.82
C PHE A 75 -7.36 -4.96 -10.92
N SER A 76 -7.17 -5.75 -11.96
CA SER A 76 -8.18 -5.99 -12.96
C SER A 76 -8.30 -7.49 -13.23
N TYR A 77 -9.37 -7.89 -13.89
CA TYR A 77 -9.49 -9.26 -14.37
C TYR A 77 -10.18 -9.29 -15.71
N VAL A 78 -9.83 -10.28 -16.50
CA VAL A 78 -10.37 -10.53 -17.83
C VAL A 78 -11.29 -11.74 -17.74
N VAL A 79 -12.55 -11.55 -18.11
CA VAL A 79 -13.50 -12.64 -18.30
C VAL A 79 -13.52 -12.97 -19.78
N THR A 80 -13.29 -14.24 -20.11
CA THR A 80 -13.48 -14.76 -21.47
C THR A 80 -14.75 -15.59 -21.50
N THR A 81 -15.70 -15.25 -22.37
CA THR A 81 -16.95 -16.01 -22.55
C THR A 81 -16.71 -17.27 -23.40
N ARG A 82 -17.72 -18.15 -23.51
CA ARG A 82 -17.62 -19.36 -24.35
C ARG A 82 -17.48 -19.05 -25.84
N GLU A 83 -18.01 -17.92 -26.27
CA GLU A 83 -17.92 -17.40 -27.64
C GLU A 83 -16.55 -16.76 -27.93
N GLY A 84 -15.66 -16.68 -26.93
CA GLY A 84 -14.33 -16.08 -27.05
C GLY A 84 -14.27 -14.57 -26.82
N THR A 85 -15.40 -13.94 -26.47
CA THR A 85 -15.45 -12.50 -26.15
C THR A 85 -14.70 -12.22 -24.86
N GLN A 86 -13.81 -11.23 -24.86
CA GLN A 86 -13.04 -10.82 -23.67
C GLN A 86 -13.55 -9.49 -23.13
N SER A 87 -13.85 -9.47 -21.83
CA SER A 87 -14.28 -8.26 -21.11
C SER A 87 -13.36 -8.01 -19.92
N VAL A 88 -12.83 -6.78 -19.84
CA VAL A 88 -11.93 -6.35 -18.76
C VAL A 88 -12.74 -5.65 -17.69
N PHE A 89 -12.57 -6.07 -16.44
CA PHE A 89 -13.22 -5.48 -15.28
C PHE A 89 -12.19 -4.93 -14.31
N SER A 90 -12.40 -3.69 -13.87
CA SER A 90 -11.60 -3.03 -12.84
C SER A 90 -12.52 -2.59 -11.69
N PRO A 91 -12.63 -3.38 -10.61
CA PRO A 91 -13.53 -3.07 -9.50
C PRO A 91 -13.19 -1.77 -8.77
N GLU A 92 -11.92 -1.37 -8.78
CA GLU A 92 -11.48 -0.10 -8.21
C GLU A 92 -12.09 1.11 -8.93
N ALA A 93 -12.33 1.02 -10.25
CA ALA A 93 -12.84 2.12 -11.05
C ALA A 93 -14.28 2.49 -10.70
N SER A 94 -15.05 1.55 -10.12
CA SER A 94 -16.45 1.75 -9.72
C SER A 94 -16.63 2.07 -8.23
N MET A 95 -15.55 2.06 -7.43
CA MET A 95 -15.64 2.27 -5.98
C MET A 95 -15.08 3.64 -5.56
N SER A 96 -15.78 4.33 -4.66
CA SER A 96 -15.23 5.53 -4.04
C SER A 96 -14.20 5.16 -2.98
N ARG A 97 -13.03 5.83 -3.01
CA ARG A 97 -11.95 5.63 -2.03
C ARG A 97 -12.36 5.87 -0.57
N ARG A 98 -13.47 6.60 -0.35
CA ARG A 98 -14.00 6.89 1.00
C ARG A 98 -14.92 5.80 1.54
N GLN A 99 -15.33 4.84 0.71
CA GLN A 99 -16.20 3.75 1.13
C GLN A 99 -15.40 2.67 1.87
N GLY A 100 -15.94 2.11 2.96
CA GLY A 100 -15.30 1.02 3.68
C GLY A 100 -15.09 -0.25 2.82
N THR A 101 -15.91 -0.44 1.79
CA THR A 101 -15.78 -1.50 0.79
C THR A 101 -14.48 -1.40 -0.01
N TYR A 102 -14.06 -0.17 -0.36
CA TYR A 102 -12.78 0.08 -1.02
C TYR A 102 -11.60 -0.42 -0.16
N LEU A 103 -11.60 -0.11 1.14
CA LEU A 103 -10.55 -0.57 2.05
C LEU A 103 -10.51 -2.09 2.20
N ARG A 104 -11.68 -2.74 2.29
CA ARG A 104 -11.76 -4.20 2.34
C ARG A 104 -11.25 -4.84 1.05
N TYR A 105 -11.62 -4.27 -0.09
CA TYR A 105 -11.15 -4.68 -1.40
C TYR A 105 -9.63 -4.57 -1.52
N MET A 106 -9.05 -3.41 -1.18
CA MET A 106 -7.59 -3.23 -1.21
C MET A 106 -6.86 -4.20 -0.28
N ASN A 107 -7.43 -4.53 0.88
CA ASN A 107 -6.86 -5.53 1.79
C ASN A 107 -6.90 -6.95 1.21
N LEU A 108 -8.02 -7.37 0.62
CA LEU A 108 -8.14 -8.69 -0.03
C LEU A 108 -7.15 -8.79 -1.19
N PHE A 109 -7.11 -7.76 -2.02
CA PHE A 109 -6.19 -7.67 -3.14
C PHE A 109 -4.72 -7.73 -2.69
N GLY A 110 -4.33 -6.96 -1.68
CA GLY A 110 -2.95 -7.01 -1.16
C GLY A 110 -2.58 -8.39 -0.58
N ARG A 111 -3.56 -9.18 -0.11
CA ARG A 111 -3.33 -10.58 0.29
C ARG A 111 -3.19 -11.51 -0.90
N LEU A 112 -4.04 -11.35 -1.92
CA LEU A 112 -3.95 -12.10 -3.18
C LEU A 112 -2.61 -11.87 -3.88
N PHE A 113 -2.17 -10.62 -4.00
CA PHE A 113 -0.89 -10.28 -4.62
C PHE A 113 0.30 -10.92 -3.87
N ARG A 114 0.29 -10.87 -2.53
CA ARG A 114 1.40 -11.43 -1.73
C ARG A 114 1.42 -12.95 -1.67
N ASN A 115 0.26 -13.61 -1.70
CA ASN A 115 0.13 -15.05 -1.54
C ASN A 115 -0.88 -15.60 -2.57
N PRO A 116 -0.57 -15.55 -3.87
CA PRO A 116 -1.51 -15.91 -4.93
C PRO A 116 -2.00 -17.35 -4.79
N GLU A 117 -1.11 -18.28 -4.46
CA GLU A 117 -1.44 -19.71 -4.29
C GLU A 117 -2.57 -19.97 -3.28
N MET A 118 -2.65 -19.17 -2.22
CA MET A 118 -3.67 -19.32 -1.18
C MET A 118 -5.04 -18.76 -1.59
N TYR A 119 -5.06 -17.69 -2.39
CA TYR A 119 -6.29 -16.91 -2.62
C TYR A 119 -6.82 -16.99 -4.06
N GLN A 120 -5.99 -17.30 -5.05
CA GLN A 120 -6.32 -17.17 -6.47
C GLN A 120 -7.50 -18.07 -6.88
N ALA A 121 -7.55 -19.32 -6.40
CA ALA A 121 -8.62 -20.25 -6.75
C ALA A 121 -9.97 -19.83 -6.18
N GLY A 122 -10.00 -19.41 -4.91
CA GLY A 122 -11.22 -18.92 -4.25
C GLY A 122 -11.76 -17.65 -4.88
N ILE A 123 -10.87 -16.72 -5.24
CA ILE A 123 -11.26 -15.48 -5.93
C ILE A 123 -11.75 -15.77 -7.34
N ALA A 124 -11.06 -16.63 -8.10
CA ALA A 124 -11.51 -17.02 -9.43
C ALA A 124 -12.90 -17.68 -9.38
N ARG A 125 -13.15 -18.59 -8.43
CA ARG A 125 -14.48 -19.20 -8.20
C ARG A 125 -15.55 -18.15 -7.91
N HIS A 126 -15.28 -17.22 -6.99
CA HIS A 126 -16.20 -16.13 -6.67
C HIS A 126 -16.51 -15.26 -7.90
N LEU A 127 -15.51 -14.97 -8.73
CA LEU A 127 -15.70 -14.20 -9.96
C LEU A 127 -16.47 -14.98 -11.03
N CYS A 128 -16.24 -16.29 -11.18
CA CYS A 128 -17.04 -17.16 -12.05
C CYS A 128 -18.52 -17.12 -11.65
N PHE A 129 -18.81 -17.21 -10.35
CA PHE A 129 -20.17 -17.11 -9.82
C PHE A 129 -20.78 -15.72 -10.08
N ARG A 130 -20.04 -14.65 -9.80
CA ARG A 130 -20.52 -13.26 -10.03
C ARG A 130 -20.90 -12.99 -11.48
N HIS A 131 -20.20 -13.58 -12.43
CA HIS A 131 -20.39 -13.34 -13.85
C HIS A 131 -21.24 -14.41 -14.55
N GLN A 132 -21.97 -15.25 -13.80
CA GLN A 132 -22.74 -16.35 -14.36
C GLN A 132 -23.69 -15.93 -15.49
N GLU A 133 -24.22 -14.72 -15.45
CA GLU A 133 -25.09 -14.14 -16.50
C GLU A 133 -24.43 -14.11 -17.89
N VAL A 134 -23.11 -13.90 -17.96
CA VAL A 134 -22.34 -13.84 -19.21
C VAL A 134 -21.66 -15.17 -19.57
N GLN A 135 -22.02 -16.26 -18.88
CA GLN A 135 -21.50 -17.62 -19.10
C GLN A 135 -19.96 -17.66 -19.26
N PRO A 136 -19.21 -17.29 -18.20
CA PRO A 136 -17.76 -17.17 -18.28
C PRO A 136 -17.16 -18.54 -18.56
N HIS A 137 -16.26 -18.61 -19.54
CA HIS A 137 -15.46 -19.80 -19.81
C HIS A 137 -14.19 -19.82 -18.96
N SER A 138 -13.50 -18.68 -18.88
CA SER A 138 -12.31 -18.54 -18.04
C SER A 138 -12.14 -17.13 -17.49
N ILE A 139 -11.42 -17.04 -16.38
CA ILE A 139 -11.02 -15.78 -15.75
C ILE A 139 -9.50 -15.71 -15.66
N ARG A 140 -8.92 -14.57 -16.05
CA ARG A 140 -7.52 -14.23 -15.79
C ARG A 140 -7.46 -13.05 -14.85
N LEU A 141 -6.67 -13.16 -13.79
CA LEU A 141 -6.46 -12.09 -12.82
C LEU A 141 -5.24 -11.30 -13.26
N ARG A 142 -5.31 -9.96 -13.23
CA ARG A 142 -4.23 -9.08 -13.70
C ARG A 142 -3.86 -8.08 -12.61
N PHE A 143 -2.56 -7.95 -12.38
CA PHE A 143 -1.95 -7.08 -11.39
C PHE A 143 -0.99 -6.18 -12.12
N ASP A 144 -1.33 -4.90 -12.25
CA ASP A 144 -0.42 -3.91 -12.79
C ASP A 144 0.23 -3.21 -11.60
N TYR A 145 1.54 -3.32 -11.38
CA TYR A 145 2.23 -2.75 -10.22
C TYR A 145 3.49 -2.01 -10.61
N GLN A 146 3.83 -0.96 -9.87
CA GLN A 146 5.14 -0.34 -9.99
C GLN A 146 6.18 -1.18 -9.25
N ARG A 147 7.30 -1.48 -9.91
CA ARG A 147 8.49 -1.93 -9.18
C ARG A 147 8.92 -0.82 -8.25
N VAL A 148 9.25 -1.14 -7.00
CA VAL A 148 9.90 -0.17 -6.11
C VAL A 148 11.28 0.10 -6.69
N PRO A 149 11.55 1.29 -7.26
CA PRO A 149 12.90 1.60 -7.71
C PRO A 149 13.81 1.60 -6.49
N THR A 150 15.02 1.07 -6.65
CA THR A 150 16.07 1.34 -5.66
C THR A 150 16.28 2.85 -5.57
N SER A 151 16.75 3.36 -4.42
CA SER A 151 17.01 4.79 -4.25
C SER A 151 17.86 5.42 -5.37
N GLU A 152 18.79 4.65 -5.95
CA GLU A 152 19.56 5.06 -7.14
C GLU A 152 18.70 5.20 -8.41
N LYS A 153 17.73 4.31 -8.65
CA LYS A 153 16.87 4.32 -9.85
C LYS A 153 15.73 5.34 -9.77
N TYR A 154 15.35 5.77 -8.57
CA TYR A 154 14.27 6.75 -8.41
C TYR A 154 14.62 8.12 -9.01
N LEU A 155 15.91 8.47 -9.04
CA LEU A 155 16.40 9.72 -9.62
C LEU A 155 16.38 9.72 -11.16
N ASP A 156 16.29 8.54 -11.78
CA ASP A 156 16.29 8.38 -13.23
C ASP A 156 14.87 8.39 -13.83
N HIS A 157 13.82 8.59 -13.02
CA HIS A 157 12.41 8.62 -13.45
C HIS A 157 11.97 7.40 -14.29
N ASP A 158 12.56 6.23 -14.04
CA ASP A 158 12.14 4.98 -14.66
C ASP A 158 10.90 4.42 -13.94
N ASP A 159 9.74 5.00 -14.26
CA ASP A 159 8.44 4.66 -13.67
C ASP A 159 7.86 3.37 -14.29
N ALA A 160 8.68 2.32 -14.41
CA ALA A 160 8.30 1.08 -15.08
C ALA A 160 7.19 0.33 -14.32
N TRP A 161 6.04 0.21 -14.97
CA TRP A 161 4.93 -0.64 -14.54
C TRP A 161 5.14 -2.06 -15.06
N GLU A 162 4.90 -3.03 -14.21
CA GLU A 162 4.90 -4.45 -14.56
C GLU A 162 3.50 -5.02 -14.44
N THR A 163 3.16 -5.89 -15.38
CA THR A 163 1.89 -6.60 -15.39
C THR A 163 2.15 -8.07 -15.08
N GLU A 164 1.60 -8.55 -13.98
CA GLU A 164 1.53 -9.97 -13.66
C GLU A 164 0.12 -10.49 -13.92
N THR A 165 0.03 -11.68 -14.51
CA THR A 165 -1.25 -12.32 -14.83
C THR A 165 -1.29 -13.71 -14.22
N LEU A 166 -2.38 -14.01 -13.50
CA LEU A 166 -2.64 -15.35 -12.95
C LEU A 166 -3.78 -16.02 -13.71
N GLY A 167 -3.65 -17.33 -13.92
CA GLY A 167 -4.61 -18.17 -14.64
C GLY A 167 -4.12 -18.57 -16.05
N PRO A 168 -5.02 -18.99 -16.94
CA PRO A 168 -6.49 -18.91 -16.84
C PRO A 168 -7.08 -19.88 -15.80
N PHE A 169 -8.13 -19.42 -15.12
CA PHE A 169 -8.97 -20.23 -14.24
C PHE A 169 -10.26 -20.55 -14.98
N PHE A 170 -10.52 -21.83 -15.25
CA PHE A 170 -11.71 -22.25 -15.97
C PHE A 170 -12.93 -22.32 -15.04
N CYS A 171 -14.05 -21.78 -15.51
CA CYS A 171 -15.32 -21.85 -14.78
C CYS A 171 -16.04 -23.15 -15.18
N THR A 172 -15.83 -24.22 -14.40
CA THR A 172 -16.58 -25.48 -14.57
C THR A 172 -17.88 -25.44 -13.76
N GLU A 173 -18.90 -26.21 -14.16
CA GLU A 173 -20.19 -26.23 -13.47
C GLU A 173 -20.09 -26.72 -12.01
N GLU A 174 -19.11 -27.56 -11.71
CA GLU A 174 -18.80 -28.04 -10.35
C GLU A 174 -18.31 -26.93 -9.41
N VAL A 175 -17.72 -25.86 -9.96
CA VAL A 175 -17.21 -24.72 -9.20
C VAL A 175 -18.34 -23.72 -8.88
N VAL A 176 -19.49 -23.83 -9.54
CA VAL A 176 -20.63 -22.89 -9.37
C VAL A 176 -21.70 -23.44 -8.40
N ARG A 177 -21.74 -24.76 -8.15
CA ARG A 177 -22.55 -25.37 -7.09
C ARG A 177 -21.92 -25.20 -5.71
#